data_AF-A0A1Y0FXL8-F1
#
_entry.id   AF-A0A1Y0FXL8-F1
#
_cell.length_a   1.000
_cell.length_b   1.000
_cell.length_c   1.000
_cell.angle_alpha   90.00
_cell.angle_beta   90.00
_cell.angle_gamma   90.00
#
_symmetry.space_group_name_H-M   'P 1'
#
loop_
_entity.id
_entity.type
_entity.pdbx_description
1 polymer ?
#
loop_
_entity_poly.entity_id
_entity_poly.type
_entity_poly.pdbx_seq_one_letter_code
_entity_poly.pdbx_strand_id
1 'polypeptide(L)'
;MKNKHNFQWRYFVLFLSVLCFNFLSFNTYAESSSLAAEKVRPGPVDRQLKIFKYAESTQCNNDGIPLKKMVEELRVAGITFTCAQRAYDGMAYPAVCGGATGEINVFRIYASDLPLARRLGYAPVSTLPEYQDRPCGKAKVFKYDGSTQCNNDGIPVKVMAQELVGGGVDVICGQKASDGMMYPAVCGGGTGAINVYLIHPENLSDAEALGFSSVNELPEYQDTPCQ
;
A
#
# COMPACT_ATOMS: atom_id res chain seq x y z
N MET A 1 65.01 -10.88 -27.87
CA MET A 1 65.16 -9.82 -28.89
C MET A 1 63.91 -9.79 -29.77
N LYS A 2 63.24 -8.63 -29.79
CA LYS A 2 62.37 -8.02 -30.81
C LYS A 2 61.63 -8.90 -31.85
N ASN A 3 60.29 -8.80 -31.78
CA ASN A 3 59.32 -8.44 -32.84
C ASN A 3 59.57 -8.87 -34.31
N LYS A 4 58.50 -9.42 -34.92
CA LYS A 4 57.92 -9.07 -36.25
C LYS A 4 56.60 -9.85 -36.42
N HIS A 5 55.44 -9.18 -36.36
CA HIS A 5 54.65 -8.63 -37.48
C HIS A 5 53.93 -9.65 -38.37
N ASN A 6 52.59 -9.65 -38.24
CA ASN A 6 51.54 -9.66 -39.26
C ASN A 6 51.90 -10.07 -40.70
N PHE A 7 51.18 -11.05 -41.26
CA PHE A 7 50.67 -10.91 -42.64
C PHE A 7 49.45 -11.81 -42.90
N GLN A 8 48.39 -11.20 -43.39
CA GLN A 8 47.17 -11.84 -43.89
C GLN A 8 47.32 -12.25 -45.36
N TRP A 9 46.65 -13.33 -45.80
CA TRP A 9 45.63 -13.35 -46.86
C TRP A 9 45.36 -14.77 -47.38
N ARG A 10 44.07 -15.13 -47.37
CA ARG A 10 43.22 -15.75 -48.42
C ARG A 10 43.83 -16.78 -49.40
N TYR A 11 42.95 -17.74 -49.72
CA TYR A 11 42.96 -18.74 -50.81
C TYR A 11 43.56 -20.11 -50.46
N PHE A 12 42.71 -21.09 -50.19
CA PHE A 12 42.43 -22.12 -51.19
C PHE A 12 41.15 -22.88 -50.84
N VAL A 13 40.19 -22.81 -51.75
CA VAL A 13 38.96 -23.59 -51.77
C VAL A 13 39.24 -24.85 -52.60
N LEU A 14 38.52 -25.93 -52.27
CA LEU A 14 38.50 -27.25 -52.88
C LEU A 14 39.62 -28.19 -52.43
N PHE A 15 39.24 -29.28 -51.75
CA PHE A 15 39.39 -30.61 -52.34
C PHE A 15 38.56 -31.64 -51.57
N LEU A 16 37.74 -32.35 -52.37
CA LEU A 16 37.26 -33.71 -52.21
C LEU A 16 36.38 -34.12 -51.00
N SER A 17 35.11 -34.25 -51.35
CA SER A 17 34.17 -35.26 -50.92
C SER A 17 34.74 -36.67 -50.71
N VAL A 18 34.08 -37.39 -49.81
CA VAL A 18 33.91 -38.86 -49.67
C VAL A 18 34.52 -39.39 -48.38
N LEU A 19 33.69 -39.57 -47.35
CA LEU A 19 33.51 -40.84 -46.63
C LEU A 19 32.49 -40.68 -45.50
N CYS A 20 31.42 -41.49 -45.60
CA CYS A 20 30.45 -41.76 -44.55
C CYS A 20 31.14 -42.31 -43.30
N PHE A 21 30.95 -41.66 -42.15
CA PHE A 21 30.98 -42.34 -40.86
C PHE A 21 29.99 -41.69 -39.90
N ASN A 22 29.12 -42.54 -39.36
CA ASN A 22 28.11 -42.28 -38.35
C ASN A 22 28.58 -41.30 -37.26
N PHE A 23 27.89 -40.18 -37.11
CA PHE A 23 27.96 -39.35 -35.91
C PHE A 23 26.55 -39.06 -35.42
N LEU A 24 26.25 -39.68 -34.28
CA LEU A 24 25.39 -39.21 -33.19
C LEU A 24 24.87 -37.78 -33.41
N SER A 25 23.56 -37.64 -33.62
CA SER A 25 22.89 -36.36 -33.42
C SER A 25 22.77 -36.07 -31.92
N PHE A 26 23.88 -35.69 -31.30
CA PHE A 26 23.86 -34.79 -30.14
C PHE A 26 23.52 -33.40 -30.70
N ASN A 27 22.23 -33.06 -30.73
CA ASN A 27 21.81 -31.67 -30.87
C ASN A 27 21.74 -31.05 -29.48
N THR A 28 22.85 -30.42 -29.13
CA THR A 28 23.00 -29.50 -28.01
C THR A 28 22.20 -28.24 -28.32
N TYR A 29 20.94 -28.19 -27.89
CA TYR A 29 20.26 -26.91 -27.69
C TYR A 29 20.62 -26.42 -26.29
N ALA A 30 21.71 -25.66 -26.22
CA ALA A 30 21.94 -24.71 -25.16
C ALA A 30 21.37 -23.38 -25.63
N GLU A 31 20.14 -23.06 -25.23
CA GLU A 31 19.65 -21.70 -25.28
C GLU A 31 19.21 -21.28 -23.89
N SER A 32 19.82 -20.17 -23.50
CA SER A 32 19.95 -19.62 -22.17
C SER A 32 18.63 -19.15 -21.57
N SER A 33 18.44 -19.55 -20.31
CA SER A 33 17.77 -18.82 -19.25
C SER A 33 17.57 -17.32 -19.48
N SER A 34 16.31 -16.88 -19.50
CA SER A 34 15.90 -15.69 -18.74
C SER A 34 14.72 -16.07 -17.85
N LEU A 35 14.99 -16.10 -16.55
CA LEU A 35 14.02 -16.31 -15.48
C LEU A 35 13.05 -15.13 -15.44
N ALA A 36 11.88 -15.29 -16.04
CA ALA A 36 10.65 -14.76 -15.46
C ALA A 36 9.85 -15.98 -15.01
N ALA A 37 10.13 -16.46 -13.80
CA ALA A 37 9.24 -17.39 -13.13
C ALA A 37 7.92 -16.63 -12.86
N GLU A 38 7.03 -16.64 -13.85
CA GLU A 38 5.62 -16.34 -13.62
C GLU A 38 5.18 -17.31 -12.52
N LYS A 39 4.94 -16.75 -11.34
CA LYS A 39 4.55 -17.50 -10.14
C LYS A 39 3.22 -18.18 -10.44
N VAL A 40 3.26 -19.41 -10.93
CA VAL A 40 2.10 -20.28 -11.07
C VAL A 40 1.50 -20.41 -9.68
N ARG A 41 0.37 -19.74 -9.46
CA ARG A 41 -0.33 -19.75 -8.17
C ARG A 41 -1.07 -21.09 -8.05
N PRO A 42 -0.73 -21.96 -7.09
CA PRO A 42 -1.55 -23.13 -6.84
C PRO A 42 -2.81 -22.69 -6.06
N GLY A 43 -4.00 -22.96 -6.59
CA GLY A 43 -5.22 -22.95 -5.78
C GLY A 43 -5.30 -24.23 -4.90
N PRO A 44 -6.34 -24.43 -4.08
CA PRO A 44 -7.34 -23.51 -3.56
C PRO A 44 -7.27 -23.47 -2.02
N VAL A 45 -6.69 -22.41 -1.44
CA VAL A 45 -7.29 -21.49 -0.45
C VAL A 45 -6.25 -20.37 -0.33
N ASP A 46 -6.55 -19.20 -0.90
CA ASP A 46 -5.76 -17.98 -0.72
C ASP A 46 -5.82 -17.55 0.75
N ARG A 47 -5.08 -18.26 1.61
CA ARG A 47 -5.01 -17.91 3.02
C ARG A 47 -4.22 -16.61 3.10
N GLN A 48 -4.96 -15.52 3.22
CA GLN A 48 -4.38 -14.22 3.50
C GLN A 48 -4.17 -14.10 5.01
N LEU A 49 -3.06 -13.49 5.39
CA LEU A 49 -2.79 -13.12 6.78
C LEU A 49 -2.29 -11.70 6.85
N LYS A 50 -2.33 -11.14 8.06
CA LYS A 50 -1.77 -9.82 8.33
C LYS A 50 -0.34 -9.94 8.83
N ILE A 51 0.54 -9.15 8.23
CA ILE A 51 1.91 -8.93 8.68
C ILE A 51 2.07 -7.47 9.07
N PHE A 52 3.08 -7.16 9.87
CA PHE A 52 3.42 -5.81 10.25
C PHE A 52 4.92 -5.58 10.29
N LYS A 53 5.31 -4.30 10.27
CA LYS A 53 6.65 -3.81 10.57
C LYS A 53 6.51 -2.47 11.29
N TYR A 54 7.36 -2.22 12.29
CA TYR A 54 7.33 -0.97 13.05
C TYR A 54 7.63 0.22 12.15
N ALA A 55 6.85 1.30 12.33
CA ALA A 55 7.09 2.55 11.63
C ALA A 55 8.33 3.29 12.16
N GLU A 56 8.91 2.87 13.28
CA GLU A 56 10.11 3.50 13.87
C GLU A 56 9.93 5.01 14.12
N SER A 57 8.70 5.46 14.41
CA SER A 57 8.41 6.84 14.78
C SER A 57 8.63 7.08 16.28
N THR A 58 8.93 8.32 16.62
CA THR A 58 9.16 8.80 17.97
C THR A 58 8.16 9.90 18.35
N GLN A 59 7.78 9.92 19.62
CA GLN A 59 6.81 10.86 20.17
C GLN A 59 7.33 12.30 20.09
N CYS A 60 6.42 13.24 19.86
CA CYS A 60 6.68 14.66 19.62
C CYS A 60 7.40 15.00 18.30
N ASN A 61 7.80 13.99 17.53
CA ASN A 61 8.44 14.18 16.23
C ASN A 61 7.50 13.70 15.12
N ASN A 62 7.58 14.34 13.95
CA ASN A 62 6.89 13.88 12.74
C ASN A 62 7.85 12.99 11.93
N ASP A 63 8.43 11.99 12.58
CA ASP A 63 9.38 11.05 11.98
C ASP A 63 8.74 9.66 11.76
N GLY A 64 9.58 8.67 11.45
CA GLY A 64 9.16 7.32 11.12
C GLY A 64 9.00 7.05 9.62
N ILE A 65 8.95 5.77 9.30
CA ILE A 65 8.83 5.21 7.97
C ILE A 65 7.35 5.31 7.56
N PRO A 66 7.00 6.14 6.55
CA PRO A 66 5.63 6.28 6.12
C PRO A 66 5.15 4.99 5.44
N LEU A 67 3.85 4.71 5.57
CA LEU A 67 3.21 3.53 4.98
C LEU A 67 3.51 3.40 3.48
N LYS A 68 3.48 4.52 2.76
CA LYS A 68 3.82 4.59 1.32
C LYS A 68 5.22 4.04 1.00
N LYS A 69 6.21 4.26 1.87
CA LYS A 69 7.57 3.74 1.68
C LYS A 69 7.63 2.23 1.88
N MET A 70 6.91 1.69 2.86
CA MET A 70 6.82 0.24 3.08
C MET A 70 5.98 -0.48 2.01
N VAL A 71 4.93 0.18 1.52
CA VAL A 71 4.18 -0.26 0.34
C VAL A 71 5.13 -0.47 -0.84
N GLU A 72 6.01 0.49 -1.11
CA GLU A 72 6.99 0.39 -2.20
C GLU A 72 8.02 -0.72 -1.95
N GLU A 73 8.52 -0.84 -0.71
CA GLU A 73 9.43 -1.93 -0.30
C GLU A 73 8.83 -3.32 -0.63
N LEU A 74 7.56 -3.55 -0.30
CA LEU A 74 6.88 -4.81 -0.59
C LEU A 74 6.64 -5.02 -2.10
N ARG A 75 6.28 -3.96 -2.83
CA ARG A 75 6.08 -4.03 -4.29
C ARG A 75 7.36 -4.38 -5.03
N VAL A 76 8.46 -3.71 -4.69
CA VAL A 76 9.80 -3.96 -5.28
C VAL A 76 10.26 -5.39 -4.97
N ALA A 77 9.92 -5.93 -3.80
CA ALA A 77 10.20 -7.31 -3.46
C ALA A 77 9.31 -8.34 -4.20
N GLY A 78 8.31 -7.90 -4.97
CA GLY A 78 7.37 -8.79 -5.65
C GLY A 78 6.31 -9.41 -4.72
N ILE A 79 6.10 -8.82 -3.54
CA ILE A 79 5.05 -9.25 -2.61
C ILE A 79 3.74 -8.56 -2.98
N THR A 80 2.70 -9.37 -3.22
CA THR A 80 1.35 -8.85 -3.45
C THR A 80 0.58 -8.76 -2.13
N PHE A 81 -0.12 -7.65 -1.94
CA PHE A 81 -0.97 -7.42 -0.78
C PHE A 81 -2.33 -6.87 -1.21
N THR A 82 -3.35 -7.14 -0.40
CA THR A 82 -4.74 -6.68 -0.61
C THR A 82 -5.13 -5.51 0.28
N CYS A 83 -4.26 -5.13 1.22
CA CYS A 83 -4.52 -4.11 2.23
C CYS A 83 -3.19 -3.59 2.77
N ALA A 84 -3.12 -2.29 2.99
CA ALA A 84 -2.05 -1.57 3.66
C ALA A 84 -2.70 -0.53 4.58
N GLN A 85 -2.34 -0.51 5.86
CA GLN A 85 -2.91 0.42 6.82
C GLN A 85 -1.90 0.71 7.95
N ARG A 86 -1.97 1.91 8.51
CA ARG A 86 -1.29 2.21 9.78
C ARG A 86 -2.10 1.67 10.94
N ALA A 87 -1.41 1.26 12.00
CA ALA A 87 -2.01 0.86 13.25
C ALA A 87 -1.02 1.08 14.39
N TYR A 88 -1.44 0.71 15.60
CA TYR A 88 -0.59 0.63 16.78
C TYR A 88 -0.46 -0.82 17.19
N ASP A 89 0.66 -1.17 17.80
CA ASP A 89 0.91 -2.52 18.32
C ASP A 89 0.08 -2.88 19.57
N GLY A 90 -0.64 -1.91 20.11
CA GLY A 90 -1.55 -2.04 21.25
C GLY A 90 -0.88 -1.76 22.59
N MET A 91 0.45 -1.61 22.62
CA MET A 91 1.19 -1.42 23.86
C MET A 91 1.07 0.03 24.36
N ALA A 92 1.03 0.21 25.68
CA ALA A 92 1.11 1.52 26.29
C ALA A 92 2.57 2.01 26.34
N TYR A 93 2.83 3.20 25.80
CA TYR A 93 4.14 3.86 25.84
C TYR A 93 4.13 5.06 26.78
N PRO A 94 5.21 5.31 27.55
CA PRO A 94 5.33 6.53 28.36
C PRO A 94 5.25 7.78 27.48
N ALA A 95 4.44 8.77 27.87
CA ALA A 95 4.26 10.02 27.14
C ALA A 95 5.46 10.97 27.30
N VAL A 96 6.56 10.69 26.60
CA VAL A 96 7.81 11.46 26.65
C VAL A 96 8.34 11.71 25.24
N CYS A 97 8.80 12.93 24.97
CA CYS A 97 9.37 13.25 23.67
C CYS A 97 10.61 12.40 23.37
N GLY A 98 10.68 11.84 22.16
CA GLY A 98 11.71 10.89 21.74
C GLY A 98 11.46 9.44 22.14
N GLY A 99 10.42 9.15 22.94
CA GLY A 99 9.98 7.78 23.20
C GLY A 99 9.37 7.13 21.95
N ALA A 100 9.32 5.80 21.87
CA ALA A 100 8.64 5.11 20.78
C ALA A 100 7.12 5.36 20.83
N THR A 101 6.49 5.41 19.66
CA THR A 101 5.03 5.63 19.53
C THR A 101 4.21 4.34 19.54
N GLY A 102 4.83 3.19 19.26
CA GLY A 102 4.12 1.92 19.01
C GLY A 102 3.51 1.80 17.62
N GLU A 103 3.78 2.74 16.72
CA GLU A 103 3.20 2.73 15.38
C GLU A 103 3.78 1.60 14.53
N ILE A 104 2.88 0.92 13.82
CA ILE A 104 3.17 -0.17 12.91
C ILE A 104 2.44 0.04 11.59
N ASN A 105 3.04 -0.48 10.52
CA ASN A 105 2.38 -0.58 9.21
C ASN A 105 1.96 -2.04 9.00
N VAL A 106 0.67 -2.26 8.81
CA VAL A 106 0.04 -3.58 8.68
C VAL A 106 -0.38 -3.83 7.24
N PHE A 107 -0.05 -5.02 6.75
CA PHE A 107 -0.35 -5.45 5.38
C PHE A 107 -1.07 -6.79 5.39
N ARG A 108 -2.08 -6.95 4.53
CA ARG A 108 -2.70 -8.25 4.27
C ARG A 108 -2.04 -8.87 3.04
N ILE A 109 -1.25 -9.91 3.23
CA ILE A 109 -0.52 -10.61 2.17
C ILE A 109 -1.02 -12.05 2.02
N TYR A 110 -0.65 -12.69 0.92
CA TYR A 110 -0.81 -14.13 0.76
C TYR A 110 0.17 -14.89 1.65
N ALA A 111 -0.27 -15.99 2.26
CA ALA A 111 0.58 -16.82 3.13
C ALA A 111 1.85 -17.33 2.42
N SER A 112 1.82 -17.50 1.10
CA SER A 112 3.00 -17.87 0.31
C SER A 112 4.13 -16.86 0.40
N ASP A 113 3.80 -15.58 0.63
CA ASP A 113 4.76 -14.48 0.61
C ASP A 113 5.37 -14.20 1.99
N LEU A 114 4.86 -14.85 3.05
CA LEU A 114 5.34 -14.67 4.41
C LEU A 114 6.86 -14.95 4.58
N PRO A 115 7.46 -16.02 4.01
CA PRO A 115 8.90 -16.23 4.13
C PRO A 115 9.73 -15.11 3.50
N LEU A 116 9.24 -14.50 2.41
CA LEU A 116 9.90 -13.37 1.76
C LEU A 116 9.72 -12.09 2.59
N ALA A 117 8.52 -11.83 3.10
CA ALA A 117 8.25 -10.70 3.98
C ALA A 117 9.09 -10.75 5.27
N ARG A 118 9.28 -11.94 5.86
CA ARG A 118 10.16 -12.12 7.03
C ARG A 118 11.61 -11.72 6.75
N ARG A 119 12.12 -11.97 5.54
CA ARG A 119 13.47 -11.52 5.15
C ARG A 119 13.61 -10.00 5.07
N LEU A 120 12.50 -9.29 4.86
CA LEU A 120 12.44 -7.82 4.86
C LEU A 120 12.17 -7.23 6.26
N GLY A 121 12.09 -8.08 7.29
CA GLY A 121 11.85 -7.66 8.67
C GLY A 121 10.39 -7.57 9.08
N TYR A 122 9.45 -8.10 8.30
CA TYR A 122 8.03 -8.16 8.70
C TYR A 122 7.76 -9.37 9.59
N ALA A 123 6.85 -9.19 10.55
CA ALA A 123 6.36 -10.25 11.42
C ALA A 123 4.83 -10.45 11.24
N PRO A 124 4.28 -11.65 11.46
CA PRO A 124 2.84 -11.84 11.49
C PRO A 124 2.21 -11.02 12.62
N VAL A 125 1.07 -10.38 12.38
CA VAL A 125 0.33 -9.64 13.41
C VAL A 125 -0.10 -10.52 14.57
N SER A 126 -0.26 -11.83 14.35
CA SER A 126 -0.56 -12.80 15.41
C SER A 126 0.52 -12.87 16.51
N THR A 127 1.69 -12.24 16.32
CA THR A 127 2.71 -12.13 17.37
C THR A 127 2.51 -10.93 18.29
N LEU A 128 1.54 -10.05 17.99
CA LEU A 128 1.19 -8.90 18.82
C LEU A 128 0.00 -9.27 19.72
N PRO A 129 0.17 -9.29 21.05
CA PRO A 129 -0.88 -9.74 21.97
C PRO A 129 -2.06 -8.75 22.08
N GLU A 130 -1.81 -7.45 21.94
CA GLU A 130 -2.81 -6.39 22.16
C GLU A 130 -3.25 -5.68 20.87
N TYR A 131 -2.87 -6.22 19.71
CA TYR A 131 -3.25 -5.64 18.42
C TYR A 131 -4.76 -5.70 18.18
N GLN A 132 -5.36 -4.55 17.90
CA GLN A 132 -6.77 -4.44 17.53
C GLN A 132 -6.94 -4.60 16.02
N ASP A 133 -7.55 -5.71 15.60
CA ASP A 133 -7.74 -6.02 14.19
C ASP A 133 -8.74 -5.07 13.53
N ARG A 134 -8.24 -4.16 12.69
CA ARG A 134 -9.09 -3.33 11.83
C ARG A 134 -9.37 -4.04 10.50
N PRO A 135 -10.63 -4.21 10.08
CA PRO A 135 -10.96 -4.89 8.84
C PRO A 135 -10.31 -4.19 7.64
N CYS A 136 -9.75 -4.99 6.74
CA CYS A 136 -9.17 -4.49 5.51
C CYS A 136 -10.27 -4.16 4.52
N GLY A 137 -10.42 -2.88 4.18
CA GLY A 137 -11.43 -2.37 3.27
C GLY A 137 -11.09 -0.95 2.82
N LYS A 138 -11.93 -0.37 1.96
CA LYS A 138 -11.85 1.05 1.65
C LYS A 138 -12.11 1.85 2.94
N ALA A 139 -11.32 2.88 3.19
CA ALA A 139 -11.55 3.74 4.34
C ALA A 139 -12.53 4.86 3.95
N LYS A 140 -13.48 5.16 4.83
CA LYS A 140 -14.33 6.33 4.70
C LYS A 140 -13.92 7.34 5.76
N VAL A 141 -13.58 8.53 5.31
CA VAL A 141 -13.24 9.66 6.17
C VAL A 141 -14.25 10.78 5.98
N PHE A 142 -14.45 11.59 7.01
CA PHE A 142 -15.37 12.72 6.97
C PHE A 142 -14.76 13.98 7.56
N LYS A 143 -15.34 15.12 7.17
CA LYS A 143 -15.08 16.43 7.78
C LYS A 143 -16.36 17.26 7.70
N TYR A 144 -16.67 18.00 8.76
CA TYR A 144 -17.83 18.89 8.79
C TYR A 144 -17.70 19.96 7.71
N ASP A 145 -18.82 20.23 7.02
CA ASP A 145 -18.82 21.20 5.92
C ASP A 145 -18.94 22.65 6.37
N GLY A 146 -19.15 22.87 7.67
CA GLY A 146 -19.28 24.18 8.29
C GLY A 146 -20.59 24.90 7.99
N SER A 147 -21.58 24.24 7.38
CA SER A 147 -22.87 24.88 7.09
C SER A 147 -23.64 25.24 8.36
N THR A 148 -24.35 26.36 8.27
CA THR A 148 -25.22 26.85 9.31
C THR A 148 -26.68 26.85 8.86
N GLN A 149 -27.59 26.59 9.80
CA GLN A 149 -29.01 26.55 9.53
C GLN A 149 -29.52 27.91 9.04
N CYS A 150 -30.47 27.87 8.10
CA CYS A 150 -30.99 29.01 7.35
C CYS A 150 -30.01 29.62 6.33
N ASN A 151 -28.77 29.13 6.26
CA ASN A 151 -27.76 29.55 5.29
C ASN A 151 -27.38 28.38 4.36
N ASN A 152 -26.94 28.70 3.14
CA ASN A 152 -26.42 27.72 2.17
C ASN A 152 -24.91 27.89 2.03
N ASP A 153 -24.21 27.94 3.16
CA ASP A 153 -22.79 28.30 3.31
C ASP A 153 -21.85 27.10 3.45
N GLY A 154 -22.37 25.87 3.39
CA GLY A 154 -21.57 24.64 3.50
C GLY A 154 -20.57 24.45 2.38
N ILE A 155 -19.36 24.01 2.74
CA ILE A 155 -18.31 23.71 1.77
C ILE A 155 -18.77 22.55 0.87
N PRO A 156 -18.80 22.75 -0.47
CA PRO A 156 -19.18 21.69 -1.40
C PRO A 156 -18.20 20.51 -1.37
N VAL A 157 -18.70 19.30 -1.58
CA VAL A 157 -17.90 18.04 -1.62
C VAL A 157 -16.69 18.18 -2.55
N LYS A 158 -16.90 18.69 -3.77
CA LYS A 158 -15.79 18.83 -4.73
C LYS A 158 -14.72 19.83 -4.30
N VAL A 159 -15.09 20.86 -3.54
CA VAL A 159 -14.14 21.88 -3.06
C VAL A 159 -13.30 21.31 -1.93
N MET A 160 -13.94 20.68 -0.94
CA MET A 160 -13.19 20.07 0.18
C MET A 160 -12.37 18.85 -0.26
N ALA A 161 -12.77 18.11 -1.30
CA ALA A 161 -11.95 17.04 -1.87
C ALA A 161 -10.57 17.54 -2.33
N GLN A 162 -10.44 18.81 -2.72
CA GLN A 162 -9.16 19.39 -3.13
C GLN A 162 -8.17 19.49 -1.98
N GLU A 163 -8.64 19.57 -0.73
CA GLU A 163 -7.77 19.51 0.46
C GLU A 163 -7.08 18.15 0.57
N LEU A 164 -7.85 17.06 0.40
CA LEU A 164 -7.33 15.69 0.39
C LEU A 164 -6.35 15.48 -0.77
N VAL A 165 -6.76 15.82 -1.99
CA VAL A 165 -5.92 15.66 -3.19
C VAL A 165 -4.65 16.51 -3.09
N GLY A 166 -4.76 17.73 -2.57
CA GLY A 166 -3.63 18.64 -2.34
C GLY A 166 -2.64 18.10 -1.30
N GLY A 167 -3.13 17.34 -0.32
CA GLY A 167 -2.31 16.62 0.65
C GLY A 167 -1.81 15.25 0.18
N GLY A 168 -2.05 14.88 -1.09
CA GLY A 168 -1.58 13.62 -1.68
C GLY A 168 -2.46 12.41 -1.38
N VAL A 169 -3.69 12.62 -0.90
CA VAL A 169 -4.68 11.57 -0.65
C VAL A 169 -5.50 11.31 -1.92
N ASP A 170 -5.42 10.07 -2.41
CA ASP A 170 -6.25 9.61 -3.53
C ASP A 170 -7.69 9.37 -3.07
N VAL A 171 -8.59 10.23 -3.56
CA VAL A 171 -10.04 10.16 -3.32
C VAL A 171 -10.69 9.29 -4.39
N ILE A 172 -11.30 8.18 -3.97
CA ILE A 172 -12.02 7.26 -4.87
C ILE A 172 -13.37 7.86 -5.24
N CYS A 173 -14.06 8.45 -4.26
CA CYS A 173 -15.33 9.16 -4.45
C CYS A 173 -15.64 10.01 -3.22
N GLY A 174 -16.60 10.93 -3.33
CA GLY A 174 -17.07 11.75 -2.22
C GLY A 174 -18.55 12.06 -2.32
N GLN A 175 -19.21 12.21 -1.18
CA GLN A 175 -20.65 12.47 -1.09
C GLN A 175 -20.98 13.38 0.11
N LYS A 176 -22.17 14.01 0.06
CA LYS A 176 -22.76 14.64 1.23
C LYS A 176 -23.42 13.62 2.13
N ALA A 177 -23.31 13.83 3.43
CA ALA A 177 -24.06 13.10 4.44
C ALA A 177 -24.32 13.98 5.68
N SER A 178 -24.97 13.40 6.68
CA SER A 178 -25.11 13.95 8.03
C SER A 178 -24.42 13.02 9.02
N ASP A 179 -23.94 13.60 10.12
CA ASP A 179 -23.40 12.87 11.27
C ASP A 179 -24.43 12.01 12.03
N GLY A 180 -25.71 12.12 11.68
CA GLY A 180 -26.83 11.39 12.27
C GLY A 180 -27.46 12.07 13.49
N MET A 181 -26.84 13.14 13.99
CA MET A 181 -27.28 13.80 15.22
C MET A 181 -28.43 14.78 14.98
N MET A 182 -29.28 14.96 15.98
CA MET A 182 -30.32 16.00 15.96
C MET A 182 -29.77 17.36 16.43
N TYR A 183 -30.01 18.41 15.65
CA TYR A 183 -29.62 19.79 15.97
C TYR A 183 -30.84 20.67 16.25
N PRO A 184 -30.77 21.61 17.23
CA PRO A 184 -31.85 22.56 17.49
C PRO A 184 -32.13 23.45 16.27
N ALA A 185 -33.40 23.60 15.90
CA ALA A 185 -33.82 24.35 14.72
C ALA A 185 -33.75 25.88 14.91
N VAL A 186 -32.54 26.45 14.85
CA VAL A 186 -32.28 27.89 15.03
C VAL A 186 -31.34 28.42 13.95
N CYS A 187 -31.66 29.58 13.38
CA CYS A 187 -30.79 30.19 12.36
C CYS A 187 -29.39 30.50 12.93
N GLY A 188 -28.36 30.14 12.18
CA GLY A 188 -26.96 30.23 12.61
C GLY A 188 -26.44 29.04 13.43
N GLY A 189 -27.31 28.09 13.83
CA GLY A 189 -26.87 26.85 14.46
C GLY A 189 -26.19 25.89 13.45
N GLY A 190 -25.40 24.94 13.95
CA GLY A 190 -24.82 23.89 13.09
C GLY A 190 -25.89 22.96 12.50
N THR A 191 -25.59 22.38 11.34
CA THR A 191 -26.52 21.50 10.61
C THR A 191 -26.22 20.00 10.79
N GLY A 192 -25.04 19.63 11.31
CA GLY A 192 -24.55 18.26 11.29
C GLY A 192 -24.13 17.75 9.91
N ALA A 193 -24.06 18.63 8.91
CA ALA A 193 -23.69 18.24 7.56
C ALA A 193 -22.18 17.99 7.45
N ILE A 194 -21.85 16.85 6.84
CA ILE A 194 -20.49 16.37 6.66
C ILE A 194 -20.25 16.05 5.18
N ASN A 195 -19.00 16.22 4.75
CA ASN A 195 -18.51 15.62 3.51
C ASN A 195 -17.83 14.30 3.85
N VAL A 196 -18.23 13.22 3.19
CA VAL A 196 -17.66 11.88 3.36
C VAL A 196 -16.91 11.48 2.11
N TYR A 197 -15.71 10.96 2.25
CA TYR A 197 -14.85 10.52 1.17
C TYR A 197 -14.43 9.08 1.35
N LEU A 198 -14.54 8.31 0.27
CA LEU A 198 -13.96 7.00 0.17
C LEU A 198 -12.53 7.15 -0.32
N ILE A 199 -11.58 6.66 0.47
CA ILE A 199 -10.17 6.73 0.17
C ILE A 199 -9.55 5.34 0.26
N HIS A 200 -8.35 5.25 -0.30
CA HIS A 200 -7.48 4.12 -0.07
C HIS A 200 -7.08 4.07 1.42
N PRO A 201 -7.13 2.89 2.08
CA PRO A 201 -6.78 2.77 3.49
C PRO A 201 -5.33 3.19 3.79
N GLU A 202 -4.44 3.13 2.80
CA GLU A 202 -3.08 3.65 2.94
C GLU A 202 -3.00 5.17 3.14
N ASN A 203 -4.01 5.91 2.71
CA ASN A 203 -4.07 7.36 2.82
C ASN A 203 -4.83 7.83 4.07
N LEU A 204 -5.27 6.91 4.94
CA LEU A 204 -6.08 7.26 6.12
C LEU A 204 -5.36 8.23 7.05
N SER A 205 -4.10 7.95 7.39
CA SER A 205 -3.31 8.80 8.28
C SER A 205 -2.97 10.16 7.66
N ASP A 206 -2.78 10.20 6.34
CA ASP A 206 -2.57 11.46 5.63
C ASP A 206 -3.85 12.31 5.65
N ALA A 207 -5.02 11.68 5.51
CA ALA A 207 -6.32 12.35 5.68
C ALA A 207 -6.55 12.83 7.12
N GLU A 208 -6.20 12.01 8.11
CA GLU A 208 -6.27 12.38 9.54
C GLU A 208 -5.37 13.58 9.86
N ALA A 209 -4.17 13.64 9.28
CA ALA A 209 -3.27 14.79 9.40
C ALA A 209 -3.84 16.09 8.78
N LEU A 210 -4.75 15.99 7.82
CA LEU A 210 -5.50 17.11 7.21
C LEU A 210 -6.78 17.46 7.99
N GLY A 211 -6.99 16.84 9.16
CA GLY A 211 -8.15 17.08 10.03
C GLY A 211 -9.43 16.40 9.56
N PHE A 212 -9.33 15.30 8.80
CA PHE A 212 -10.45 14.40 8.55
C PHE A 212 -10.50 13.33 9.63
N SER A 213 -11.70 12.84 9.96
CA SER A 213 -11.90 11.76 10.93
C SER A 213 -12.44 10.51 10.24
N SER A 214 -12.25 9.34 10.85
CA SER A 214 -12.85 8.11 10.33
C SER A 214 -14.35 8.08 10.59
N VAL A 215 -15.17 7.67 9.62
CA VAL A 215 -16.63 7.57 9.84
C VAL A 215 -17.01 6.57 10.94
N ASN A 216 -16.10 5.66 11.30
CA ASN A 216 -16.29 4.74 12.41
C ASN A 216 -16.35 5.44 13.79
N GLU A 217 -15.95 6.72 13.85
CA GLU A 217 -16.06 7.57 15.05
C GLU A 217 -17.46 8.16 15.22
N LEU A 218 -18.33 8.07 14.20
CA LEU A 218 -19.70 8.58 14.24
C LEU A 218 -20.68 7.45 14.59
N PRO A 219 -21.25 7.43 15.81
CA PRO A 219 -22.11 6.32 16.25
C PRO A 219 -23.46 6.26 15.50
N GLU A 220 -23.99 7.40 15.05
CA GLU A 220 -25.30 7.49 14.40
C GLU A 220 -25.22 7.61 12.86
N TYR A 221 -24.01 7.60 12.30
CA TYR A 221 -23.79 7.72 10.87
C TYR A 221 -24.34 6.51 10.11
N GLN A 222 -25.19 6.80 9.12
CA GLN A 222 -25.75 5.78 8.24
C GLN A 222 -24.88 5.63 6.99
N ASP A 223 -24.11 4.55 6.94
CA ASP A 223 -23.21 4.32 5.83
C ASP A 223 -23.98 4.02 4.54
N THR A 224 -23.78 4.88 3.54
CA THR A 224 -24.38 4.73 2.21
C THR A 224 -23.29 4.45 1.17
N PRO A 225 -23.54 3.55 0.20
CA PRO A 225 -22.63 3.37 -0.91
C PRO A 225 -22.43 4.69 -1.65
N CYS A 226 -21.19 4.97 -1.98
CA CYS A 226 -20.83 6.15 -2.72
C CYS A 226 -21.47 6.11 -4.12
N GLN A 227 -22.12 7.20 -4.52
CA GLN A 227 -22.81 7.34 -5.80
C GLN A 227 -21.97 8.15 -6.81
#